data_AF-A0A257TKF6-F1
#
_entry.id   AF-A0A257TKF6-F1
#
_cell.length_a   1.000
_cell.length_b   1.000
_cell.length_c   1.000
_cell.angle_alpha   90.00
_cell.angle_beta   90.00
_cell.angle_gamma   90.00
#
_symmetry.space_group_name_H-M   'P 1'
#
loop_
_entity.id
_entity.type
_entity.pdbx_description
1 polymer ?
#
loop_
_entity_poly.entity_id
_entity_poly.type
_entity_poly.pdbx_seq_one_letter_code
_entity_poly.pdbx_strand_id
1 'polypeptide(L)'
;MVSEKLLETARKIKTPTVATLGSHSALDICEGAKSQGLPTLVVCQKGREYTYKQFYISRMRRGQKIGCIDRLMTLDKFAQVADKANVDALNSAQAVFVPHRSFSVYVGYDRIENDFNV
;
A
#
# COMPACT_ATOMS: atom_id res chain seq x y z
N MET A 1 -4.21 13.39 -16.26
CA MET A 1 -5.06 14.44 -15.63
C MET A 1 -5.73 13.78 -14.43
N VAL A 2 -5.77 14.42 -13.24
CA VAL A 2 -6.43 13.81 -12.07
C VAL A 2 -7.94 13.79 -12.32
N SER A 3 -8.56 12.61 -12.25
CA SER A 3 -10.00 12.47 -12.50
C SER A 3 -10.83 13.06 -11.35
N GLU A 4 -12.04 13.56 -11.64
CA GLU A 4 -12.98 14.01 -10.60
C GLU A 4 -13.25 12.91 -9.56
N LYS A 5 -13.29 11.66 -10.02
CA LYS A 5 -13.42 10.48 -9.18
C LYS A 5 -12.31 10.38 -8.13
N LEU A 6 -11.03 10.61 -8.50
CA LEU A 6 -9.92 10.61 -7.55
C LEU A 6 -10.04 11.74 -6.52
N LEU A 7 -10.46 12.93 -6.96
CA LEU A 7 -10.70 14.06 -6.04
C LEU A 7 -11.83 13.75 -5.04
N GLU A 8 -12.90 13.11 -5.49
CA GLU A 8 -14.01 12.69 -4.63
C GLU A 8 -13.56 11.62 -3.63
N THR A 9 -12.78 10.62 -4.07
CA THR A 9 -12.18 9.61 -3.19
C THR A 9 -11.29 10.26 -2.14
N ALA A 10 -10.39 11.17 -2.54
CA ALA A 10 -9.49 11.86 -1.62
C ALA A 10 -10.25 12.67 -0.55
N ARG A 11 -11.34 13.35 -0.92
CA ARG A 11 -12.19 14.10 0.03
C ARG A 11 -12.88 13.22 1.08
N LYS A 12 -13.07 11.92 0.80
CA LYS A 12 -13.69 10.97 1.74
C LYS A 12 -12.68 10.41 2.76
N ILE A 13 -11.38 10.65 2.57
CA ILE A 13 -10.34 10.20 3.50
C ILE A 13 -10.41 11.01 4.79
N LYS A 14 -10.55 10.30 5.91
CA LYS A 14 -10.55 10.87 7.27
C LYS A 14 -9.28 10.49 8.03
N THR A 15 -8.82 9.25 7.85
CA THR A 15 -7.61 8.73 8.47
C THR A 15 -6.79 8.03 7.39
N PRO A 16 -5.84 8.72 6.74
CA PRO A 16 -5.10 8.16 5.62
C PRO A 16 -4.23 7.00 6.08
N THR A 17 -4.23 5.93 5.30
CA THR A 17 -3.28 4.82 5.43
C THR A 17 -2.27 4.93 4.32
N VAL A 18 -0.98 4.98 4.64
CA VAL A 18 0.06 4.97 3.61
C VAL A 18 0.15 3.55 3.04
N ALA A 19 -0.10 3.40 1.75
CA ALA A 19 -0.06 2.13 1.05
C ALA A 19 1.03 2.11 -0.02
N THR A 20 1.65 0.96 -0.25
CA THR A 20 2.64 0.77 -1.32
C THR A 20 2.76 -0.70 -1.71
N LEU A 21 3.33 -0.99 -2.88
CA LEU A 21 3.74 -2.37 -3.18
C LEU A 21 4.91 -2.78 -2.28
N GLY A 22 4.97 -4.05 -1.91
CA GLY A 22 6.06 -4.69 -1.18
C GLY A 22 7.28 -4.92 -2.06
N SER A 23 7.93 -3.86 -2.53
CA SER A 23 9.18 -3.88 -3.29
C SER A 23 9.92 -2.54 -3.19
N HIS A 24 11.13 -2.44 -3.76
CA HIS A 24 11.90 -1.20 -3.89
C HIS A 24 12.13 -0.51 -2.54
N SER A 25 11.36 0.53 -2.24
CA SER A 25 11.49 1.42 -1.07
C SER A 25 10.32 1.26 -0.10
N ALA A 26 9.62 0.12 -0.12
CA ALA A 26 8.45 -0.11 0.71
C ALA A 26 8.70 0.07 2.21
N LEU A 27 9.87 -0.40 2.69
CA LEU A 27 10.24 -0.30 4.10
C LEU A 27 10.50 1.16 4.51
N ASP A 28 11.23 1.93 3.69
CA ASP A 28 11.50 3.35 3.95
C ASP A 28 10.21 4.17 3.96
N ILE A 29 9.32 3.93 3.00
CA ILE A 29 8.00 4.56 2.93
C ILE A 29 7.20 4.25 4.19
N CYS A 30 7.14 2.97 4.59
CA CYS A 30 6.37 2.53 5.75
C CYS A 30 6.97 3.03 7.06
N GLU A 31 8.30 3.03 7.20
CA GLU A 31 8.99 3.57 8.38
C GLU A 31 8.76 5.08 8.50
N GLY A 32 8.91 5.82 7.41
CA GLY A 32 8.61 7.25 7.35
C GLY A 32 7.16 7.53 7.78
N ALA A 33 6.19 6.84 7.19
CA ALA A 33 4.78 6.95 7.57
C ALA A 33 4.54 6.62 9.05
N LYS A 34 5.17 5.54 9.55
CA LYS A 34 5.05 5.11 10.93
C LYS A 34 5.57 6.15 11.92
N SER A 35 6.69 6.80 11.58
CA SER A 35 7.28 7.88 12.38
C SER A 35 6.35 9.09 12.53
N GLN A 36 5.48 9.31 11.55
CA GLN A 36 4.47 10.37 11.55
C GLN A 36 3.12 9.91 12.15
N GLY A 37 3.06 8.70 12.74
CA GLY A 37 1.85 8.16 13.33
C GLY A 37 0.80 7.67 12.33
N LEU A 38 1.14 7.55 11.05
CA LEU A 38 0.22 7.08 10.02
C LEU A 38 0.14 5.55 9.99
N PRO A 39 -1.06 4.96 9.84
CA PRO A 39 -1.21 3.54 9.56
C PRO A 39 -0.54 3.16 8.23
N THR A 40 0.01 1.94 8.15
CA THR A 40 0.70 1.45 6.94
C THR A 40 0.07 0.17 6.38
N LEU A 41 0.06 0.04 5.06
CA LEU A 41 -0.40 -1.15 4.36
C LEU A 41 0.57 -1.50 3.23
N VAL A 42 1.07 -2.74 3.23
CA VAL A 42 1.92 -3.23 2.14
C VAL A 42 1.16 -4.26 1.31
N VAL A 43 1.09 -4.02 0.00
CA VAL A 43 0.55 -4.97 -0.97
C VAL A 43 1.69 -5.86 -1.45
N CYS A 44 1.68 -7.14 -1.09
CA CYS A 44 2.67 -8.13 -1.49
C CYS A 44 2.14 -9.07 -2.57
N GLN A 45 3.05 -9.64 -3.35
CA GLN A 45 2.77 -10.79 -4.19
C GLN A 45 3.07 -12.06 -3.40
N LYS A 46 2.29 -13.14 -3.60
CA LYS A 46 2.55 -14.46 -3.02
C LYS A 46 3.99 -14.90 -3.28
N GLY A 47 4.64 -15.40 -2.23
CA GLY A 47 6.05 -15.76 -2.21
C GLY A 47 7.01 -14.59 -1.93
N ARG A 48 6.52 -13.34 -1.82
CA ARG A 48 7.31 -12.12 -1.57
C ARG A 48 6.89 -11.37 -0.32
N GLU A 49 5.92 -11.90 0.43
CA GLU A 49 5.37 -11.31 1.65
C GLU A 49 6.19 -11.62 2.91
N TYR A 50 7.04 -12.66 2.88
CA TYR A 50 7.70 -13.18 4.08
C TYR A 50 8.49 -12.11 4.83
N THR A 51 9.30 -11.32 4.13
CA THR A 51 10.09 -10.23 4.70
C THR A 51 9.21 -9.28 5.52
N TYR A 52 8.14 -8.81 4.90
CA TYR A 52 7.21 -7.85 5.49
C TYR A 52 6.42 -8.47 6.66
N LYS A 53 5.89 -9.69 6.46
CA LYS A 53 5.04 -10.37 7.44
C LYS A 53 5.79 -10.83 8.69
N GLN A 54 7.03 -11.27 8.56
CA GLN A 54 7.77 -11.86 9.68
C GLN A 54 8.62 -10.86 10.45
N PHE A 55 9.30 -9.97 9.73
CA PHE A 55 10.31 -9.10 10.34
C PHE A 55 9.81 -7.68 10.59
N TYR A 56 8.96 -7.15 9.71
CA TYR A 56 8.57 -5.73 9.72
C TYR A 56 7.11 -5.47 10.10
N ILE A 57 6.31 -6.52 10.34
CA ILE A 57 4.95 -6.37 10.86
C ILE A 57 4.98 -5.66 12.22
N SER A 58 4.09 -4.69 12.40
CA SER A 58 3.93 -3.97 13.64
C SER A 58 3.41 -4.89 14.74
N ARG A 59 4.18 -5.02 15.83
CA ARG A 59 3.84 -5.85 16.99
C ARG A 59 4.52 -5.37 18.26
N MET A 60 4.06 -5.85 19.41
CA MET A 60 4.74 -5.65 20.68
C MET A 60 5.83 -6.71 20.87
N ARG A 61 7.03 -6.28 21.24
CA ARG A 61 8.13 -7.16 21.65
C ARG A 61 8.82 -6.56 22.86
N ARG A 62 8.87 -7.30 23.97
CA ARG A 62 9.48 -6.85 25.24
C ARG A 62 8.97 -5.46 25.69
N GLY A 63 7.67 -5.22 25.57
CA GLY A 63 7.03 -3.96 25.96
C GLY A 63 7.21 -2.79 24.98
N GLN A 64 7.89 -2.99 23.85
CA GLN A 64 8.09 -1.95 22.83
C GLN A 64 7.33 -2.28 21.54
N LYS A 65 6.76 -1.26 20.90
CA LYS A 65 6.18 -1.38 19.57
C LYS A 65 7.31 -1.39 18.55
N ILE A 66 7.43 -2.47 17.80
CA ILE A 66 8.41 -2.64 16.73
C ILE A 66 7.72 -2.86 15.40
N GLY A 67 8.45 -2.70 14.29
CA GLY A 67 7.94 -2.94 12.93
C GLY A 67 7.16 -1.75 12.36
N CYS A 68 7.23 -1.58 11.05
CA CYS A 68 6.65 -0.44 10.34
C CYS A 68 5.42 -0.79 9.50
N ILE A 69 4.92 -2.03 9.53
CA ILE A 69 3.83 -2.51 8.67
C ILE A 69 2.63 -2.93 9.51
N ASP A 70 1.54 -2.18 9.48
CA ASP A 70 0.33 -2.54 10.24
C ASP A 70 -0.51 -3.59 9.52
N ARG A 71 -0.63 -3.48 8.19
CA ARG A 71 -1.50 -4.32 7.37
C ARG A 71 -0.76 -4.88 6.15
N LEU A 72 -1.14 -6.07 5.76
CA LEU A 72 -0.62 -6.78 4.59
C LEU A 72 -1.78 -7.24 3.73
N MET A 73 -1.70 -6.94 2.43
CA MET A 73 -2.60 -7.46 1.40
C MET A 73 -1.76 -8.34 0.47
N THR A 74 -2.12 -9.61 0.29
CA THR A 74 -1.36 -10.54 -0.56
C THR A 74 -2.13 -10.87 -1.82
N LEU A 75 -1.52 -10.67 -2.99
CA LEU A 75 -2.08 -10.92 -4.32
C LEU A 75 -1.30 -12.04 -5.04
N ASP A 76 -1.88 -12.70 -6.03
CA ASP A 76 -1.15 -13.68 -6.85
C ASP A 76 -0.10 -13.01 -7.73
N LYS A 77 -0.44 -11.84 -8.29
CA LYS A 77 0.47 -10.98 -9.04
C LYS A 77 0.29 -9.52 -8.66
N PHE A 78 1.38 -8.75 -8.65
CA PHE A 78 1.31 -7.31 -8.37
C PHE A 78 0.39 -6.53 -9.31
N ALA A 79 0.31 -6.92 -10.59
CA ALA A 79 -0.58 -6.28 -11.57
C ALA A 79 -2.08 -6.32 -11.18
N GLN A 80 -2.46 -7.25 -10.29
CA GLN A 80 -3.82 -7.37 -9.76
C GLN A 80 -4.16 -6.24 -8.78
N VAL A 81 -3.19 -5.43 -8.32
CA VAL A 81 -3.48 -4.30 -7.43
C VAL A 81 -4.44 -3.28 -8.09
N ALA A 82 -4.44 -3.23 -9.43
CA ALA A 82 -5.36 -2.42 -10.23
C ALA A 82 -6.67 -3.13 -10.58
N ASP A 83 -6.89 -4.37 -10.14
CA ASP A 83 -8.19 -5.03 -10.27
C ASP A 83 -9.22 -4.33 -9.39
N LYS A 84 -10.44 -4.19 -9.89
CA LYS A 84 -11.52 -3.47 -9.22
C LYS A 84 -11.69 -3.84 -7.74
N ALA A 85 -11.69 -5.13 -7.42
CA ALA A 85 -11.85 -5.60 -6.03
C ALA A 85 -10.70 -5.12 -5.11
N ASN A 86 -9.47 -5.06 -5.62
CA ASN A 86 -8.30 -4.65 -4.85
C ASN A 86 -8.24 -3.12 -4.71
N VAL A 87 -8.61 -2.38 -5.76
CA VAL A 87 -8.80 -0.92 -5.70
C VAL A 87 -9.90 -0.55 -4.70
N ASP A 88 -11.04 -1.24 -4.72
CA ASP A 88 -12.13 -1.02 -3.76
C ASP A 88 -11.68 -1.32 -2.32
N ALA A 89 -10.88 -2.38 -2.11
CA ALA A 89 -10.31 -2.71 -0.82
C ALA A 89 -9.30 -1.65 -0.32
N LEU A 90 -8.45 -1.11 -1.20
CA LEU A 90 -7.53 -0.02 -0.88
C LEU A 90 -8.27 1.27 -0.53
N ASN A 91 -9.30 1.63 -1.31
CA ASN A 91 -10.15 2.79 -1.02
C ASN A 91 -10.91 2.64 0.30
N SER A 92 -11.43 1.45 0.59
CA SER A 92 -12.07 1.12 1.88
C SER A 92 -11.08 1.21 3.05
N ALA A 93 -9.80 0.91 2.80
CA ALA A 93 -8.72 1.09 3.76
C ALA A 93 -8.24 2.54 3.89
N GLN A 94 -8.85 3.48 3.15
CA GLN A 94 -8.45 4.89 3.05
C GLN A 94 -6.99 5.04 2.65
N ALA A 95 -6.55 4.19 1.71
CA ALA A 95 -5.18 4.15 1.23
C ALA A 95 -4.82 5.44 0.47
N VAL A 96 -3.67 6.02 0.80
CA VAL A 96 -2.95 6.96 -0.05
C VAL A 96 -1.76 6.19 -0.59
N PHE A 97 -1.77 5.89 -1.88
CA PHE A 97 -0.78 5.01 -2.48
C PHE A 97 0.48 5.79 -2.87
N VAL A 98 1.64 5.34 -2.38
CA VAL A 98 2.94 5.94 -2.69
C VAL A 98 3.60 5.11 -3.79
N PRO A 99 3.67 5.60 -5.04
CA PRO A 99 4.26 4.85 -6.13
C PRO A 99 5.78 4.84 -6.07
N HIS A 100 6.39 3.78 -6.60
CA HIS A 100 7.84 3.67 -6.81
C HIS A 100 8.12 2.86 -8.09
N ARG A 101 9.40 2.72 -8.50
CA ARG A 101 9.75 2.11 -9.79
C ARG A 101 9.13 0.72 -10.00
N SER A 102 9.18 -0.16 -8.99
CA SER A 102 8.58 -1.50 -9.10
C SER A 102 7.06 -1.48 -9.33
N PHE A 103 6.33 -0.46 -8.87
CA PHE A 103 4.91 -0.31 -9.15
C PHE A 103 4.67 -0.10 -10.64
N SER A 104 5.38 0.88 -11.23
CA SER A 104 5.31 1.16 -12.67
C SER A 104 5.70 -0.06 -13.53
N VAL A 105 6.74 -0.80 -13.11
CA VAL A 105 7.22 -1.98 -13.84
C VAL A 105 6.27 -3.17 -13.72
N TYR A 106 5.77 -3.49 -12.53
CA TYR A 106 4.98 -4.71 -12.34
C TYR A 106 3.50 -4.55 -12.66
N VAL A 107 2.96 -3.34 -12.60
CA VAL A 107 1.54 -3.06 -12.89
C VAL A 107 1.37 -2.60 -14.34
N GLY A 108 2.34 -1.85 -14.87
CA GLY A 108 2.30 -1.29 -16.22
C GLY A 108 1.52 0.04 -16.27
N TYR A 109 1.99 0.99 -17.08
CA TYR A 109 1.43 2.34 -17.14
C TYR A 109 -0.05 2.36 -17.55
N ASP A 110 -0.45 1.57 -18.54
CA ASP A 110 -1.85 1.54 -18.99
C ASP A 110 -2.83 1.20 -17.85
N ARG A 111 -2.47 0.22 -17.02
CA ARG A 111 -3.25 -0.21 -15.87
C ARG A 111 -3.26 0.86 -14.77
N ILE A 112 -2.13 1.52 -14.55
CA ILE A 112 -2.01 2.60 -13.56
C ILE A 112 -2.87 3.79 -13.96
N GLU A 113 -2.83 4.19 -15.23
CA GLU A 113 -3.55 5.39 -15.70
C GLU A 113 -5.05 5.17 -15.84
N ASN A 114 -5.49 3.96 -16.22
CA ASN A 114 -6.89 3.71 -16.53
C ASN A 114 -7.67 3.00 -15.41
N ASP A 115 -7.00 2.12 -14.64
CA ASP A 115 -7.69 1.22 -13.70
C ASP A 115 -7.40 1.56 -12.21
N PHE A 116 -6.27 2.19 -11.91
CA PHE A 116 -5.81 2.40 -10.53
C PHE A 116 -6.27 3.73 -9.92
N ASN A 117 -7.53 3.77 -9.48
CA ASN A 117 -8.14 4.95 -8.84
C ASN A 117 -8.08 4.87 -7.30
N VAL A 118 -6.88 4.99 -6.72
CA VAL A 118 -6.58 4.97 -5.28
C VAL A 118 -5.88 6.25 -4.85
#